data_AF-A0A7I8J0F4-F1
#
_entry.id   AF-A0A7I8J0F4-F1
#
_cell.length_a   1.000
_cell.length_b   1.000
_cell.length_c   1.000
_cell.angle_alpha   90.00
_cell.angle_beta   90.00
_cell.angle_gamma   90.00
#
_symmetry.space_group_name_H-M   'P 1'
#
loop_
_entity.id
_entity.type
_entity.pdbx_description
1 polymer ?
#
loop_
_entity_poly.entity_id
_entity_poly.type
_entity_poly.pdbx_seq_one_letter_code
_entity_poly.pdbx_strand_id
1 'polypeptide(L)'
;MADQVMEGSSQPVDFSKHPSGIIPTLQNIVSTVNLDCKLDLKAIALQAPFAAVIMRIREPKTTALIFASGKMVCTGAKSEQQSKLAARKYARIIQKLGFPAKFKDFKVQNIVGSCDVKFPIRLEGLAYSHGAFSSYEPELFPGLIYRMKQPKIVLLIFVSGKIVLTGAKRGDLYSIENIYPVLTEFRKSQQWYAFLFRHGIFSSSFTRGSMFPLTSYQKYSKKKVSCIEVLPSCLDPCWLHLKKSRPCISF
;
A
#
# COMPACT_ATOMS: atom_id res chain seq x y z
N MET A 1 31.89 -7.42 -7.74
CA MET A 1 31.73 -7.10 -9.17
C MET A 1 30.28 -6.70 -9.41
N ALA A 2 30.09 -5.42 -9.72
CA ALA A 2 28.89 -4.75 -10.26
C ALA A 2 27.49 -5.14 -9.73
N ASP A 3 27.02 -4.41 -8.72
CA ASP A 3 25.59 -4.14 -8.53
C ASP A 3 25.11 -3.20 -9.65
N GLN A 4 24.55 -3.76 -10.72
CA GLN A 4 23.78 -2.99 -11.68
C GLN A 4 22.38 -2.76 -11.12
N VAL A 5 22.19 -1.59 -10.51
CA VAL A 5 20.87 -0.98 -10.32
C VAL A 5 20.30 -0.75 -11.72
N MET A 6 19.30 -1.54 -12.11
CA MET A 6 18.55 -1.28 -13.34
C MET A 6 17.82 0.06 -13.20
N GLU A 7 18.35 1.07 -13.91
CA GLU A 7 17.66 2.31 -14.21
C GLU A 7 16.29 2.02 -14.83
N GLY A 8 15.28 2.74 -14.36
CA GLY A 8 13.94 2.66 -14.91
C GLY A 8 13.98 2.98 -16.40
N SER A 9 13.67 1.98 -17.22
CA SER A 9 13.41 2.18 -18.64
C SER A 9 12.21 3.10 -18.79
N SER A 10 12.47 4.39 -19.03
CA SER A 10 11.49 5.36 -19.50
C SER A 10 11.12 4.98 -20.93
N GLN A 11 10.31 3.92 -21.09
CA GLN A 11 9.60 3.73 -22.34
C GLN A 11 8.75 4.98 -22.58
N PRO A 12 8.72 5.51 -23.82
CA PRO A 12 7.89 6.67 -24.13
C PRO A 12 6.43 6.35 -23.75
N VAL A 13 5.80 7.29 -23.04
CA VAL A 13 4.40 7.16 -22.66
C VAL A 13 3.56 7.11 -23.93
N ASP A 14 2.83 6.03 -24.12
CA ASP A 14 1.89 5.90 -25.24
C ASP A 14 0.65 6.76 -24.93
N PHE A 15 0.64 8.00 -25.41
CA PHE A 15 -0.46 8.95 -25.22
C PHE A 15 -1.79 8.50 -25.85
N SER A 16 -1.77 7.51 -26.76
CA SER A 16 -3.02 6.91 -27.27
C SER A 16 -3.73 6.08 -26.19
N LYS A 17 -2.97 5.52 -25.22
CA LYS A 17 -3.48 4.72 -24.10
C LYS A 17 -3.56 5.52 -22.81
N HIS A 18 -2.71 6.54 -22.64
CA HIS A 18 -2.60 7.35 -21.44
C HIS A 18 -2.69 8.84 -21.78
N PRO A 19 -3.88 9.37 -22.12
CA PRO A 19 -4.05 10.77 -22.49
C PRO A 19 -3.66 11.74 -21.36
N SER A 20 -3.78 11.35 -20.09
CA SER A 20 -3.29 12.13 -18.95
C SER A 20 -1.76 12.20 -18.86
N GLY A 21 -1.03 11.34 -19.58
CA GLY A 21 0.42 11.15 -19.43
C GLY A 21 0.82 10.46 -18.12
N ILE A 22 -0.14 10.03 -17.29
CA ILE A 22 0.11 9.41 -16.00
C ILE A 22 0.03 7.90 -16.12
N ILE A 23 1.14 7.22 -15.81
CA ILE A 23 1.18 5.76 -15.74
C ILE A 23 1.13 5.34 -14.26
N PRO A 24 0.05 4.66 -13.81
CA PRO A 24 0.00 4.12 -12.46
C PRO A 24 1.06 3.05 -12.23
N THR A 25 1.71 3.13 -11.08
CA THR A 25 2.71 2.15 -10.64
C THR A 25 2.04 1.02 -9.87
N LEU A 26 2.39 -0.22 -10.21
CA LEU A 26 1.94 -1.40 -9.48
C LEU A 26 2.63 -1.47 -8.12
N GLN A 27 1.83 -1.44 -7.05
CA GLN A 27 2.35 -1.48 -5.68
C GLN A 27 2.21 -2.85 -5.04
N ASN A 28 1.12 -3.56 -5.32
CA ASN A 28 0.87 -4.87 -4.75
C ASN A 28 -0.08 -5.71 -5.61
N ILE A 29 0.16 -7.01 -5.63
CA ILE A 29 -0.71 -8.01 -6.27
C ILE A 29 -1.07 -9.07 -5.24
N VAL A 30 -2.37 -9.34 -5.17
CA VAL A 30 -2.94 -10.42 -4.39
C VAL A 30 -3.40 -11.50 -5.36
N SER A 31 -2.85 -12.70 -5.20
CA SER A 31 -3.22 -13.88 -5.97
C SER A 31 -3.66 -15.02 -5.08
N THR A 32 -4.43 -15.94 -5.64
CA THR A 32 -4.82 -17.19 -5.00
C THR A 32 -4.42 -18.36 -5.87
N VAL A 33 -4.15 -19.49 -5.21
CA VAL A 33 -3.93 -20.78 -5.87
C VAL A 33 -4.52 -21.89 -5.01
N ASN A 34 -4.93 -22.97 -5.65
CA ASN A 34 -5.39 -24.18 -4.98
C ASN A 34 -4.26 -25.23 -4.98
N LEU A 35 -3.90 -25.69 -3.78
CA LEU A 35 -2.91 -26.75 -3.58
C LEU A 35 -3.50 -28.16 -3.73
N ASP A 36 -4.81 -28.29 -3.88
CA ASP A 36 -5.52 -29.56 -4.17
C ASP A 36 -5.24 -30.69 -3.17
N CYS A 37 -4.96 -30.34 -1.91
CA CYS A 37 -4.74 -31.27 -0.82
C CYS A 37 -5.17 -30.65 0.51
N LYS A 38 -5.65 -31.49 1.45
CA LYS A 38 -5.87 -31.06 2.83
C LYS A 38 -4.52 -30.95 3.53
N LEU A 39 -4.34 -29.86 4.27
CA LEU A 39 -3.11 -29.58 4.98
C LEU A 39 -3.35 -29.63 6.49
N ASP A 40 -2.55 -30.41 7.20
CA ASP A 40 -2.50 -30.34 8.65
C ASP A 40 -1.67 -29.13 9.07
N LEU A 41 -2.35 -28.06 9.45
CA LEU A 41 -1.72 -26.82 9.83
C LEU A 41 -0.87 -26.95 11.10
N LYS A 42 -1.17 -27.90 11.99
CA LYS A 42 -0.38 -28.15 13.20
C LYS A 42 0.97 -28.78 12.86
N ALA A 43 0.98 -29.68 11.88
CA ALA A 43 2.21 -30.28 11.37
C ALA A 43 3.10 -29.26 10.64
N ILE A 44 2.49 -28.29 9.94
CA ILE A 44 3.22 -27.25 9.21
C ILE A 44 3.70 -26.12 10.13
N ALA A 45 2.92 -25.76 11.15
CA ALA A 45 3.29 -24.75 12.14
C ALA A 45 2.89 -25.22 13.53
N LEU A 46 3.90 -25.44 14.38
CA LEU A 46 3.74 -26.00 15.72
C LEU A 46 2.73 -25.23 16.60
N GLN A 47 2.48 -23.95 16.30
CA GLN A 47 1.41 -23.14 16.90
C GLN A 47 0.97 -22.04 15.91
N ALA A 48 -0.02 -22.32 15.06
CA ALA A 48 -0.72 -21.27 14.32
C ALA A 48 -1.94 -20.80 15.13
N PRO A 49 -1.94 -19.59 15.71
CA PRO A 49 -3.11 -19.04 16.41
C PRO A 49 -4.27 -18.67 15.46
N PHE A 50 -4.06 -18.78 14.16
CA PHE A 50 -5.04 -18.49 13.12
C PHE A 50 -5.37 -19.75 12.31
N ALA A 51 -6.55 -19.78 11.70
CA ALA A 51 -7.01 -20.84 10.79
C ALA A 51 -6.19 -20.95 9.47
N ALA A 52 -5.04 -20.30 9.41
CA ALA A 52 -4.10 -20.31 8.30
C ALA A 52 -2.65 -20.24 8.81
N VAL A 53 -1.75 -20.90 8.09
CA VAL A 53 -0.30 -20.77 8.27
C VAL A 53 0.19 -19.56 7.48
N ILE A 54 1.01 -18.73 8.13
CA ILE A 54 1.66 -17.58 7.50
C ILE A 54 3.08 -17.96 7.12
N MET A 55 3.39 -17.96 5.82
CA MET A 55 4.75 -18.18 5.32
C MET A 55 5.29 -16.93 4.63
N ARG A 56 6.58 -16.62 4.79
CA ARG A 56 7.22 -15.46 4.17
C ARG A 56 8.50 -15.90 3.47
N ILE A 57 8.71 -15.41 2.25
CA ILE A 57 9.97 -15.59 1.51
C ILE A 57 10.55 -14.22 1.17
N ARG A 58 11.87 -14.14 1.04
CA ARG A 58 12.58 -12.89 0.74
C ARG A 58 12.55 -12.55 -0.75
N GLU A 59 12.53 -13.54 -1.62
CA GLU A 59 12.62 -13.32 -3.07
C GLU A 59 11.66 -14.22 -3.86
N PRO A 60 10.64 -13.65 -4.52
CA PRO A 60 10.14 -12.27 -4.37
C PRO A 60 9.64 -12.01 -2.94
N LYS A 61 9.87 -10.82 -2.37
CA LYS A 61 9.45 -10.47 -1.01
C LYS A 61 7.93 -10.54 -0.87
N THR A 62 7.44 -11.66 -0.37
CA THR A 62 6.01 -11.99 -0.39
C THR A 62 5.59 -12.69 0.90
N THR A 63 4.28 -12.74 1.12
CA THR A 63 3.67 -13.44 2.25
C THR A 63 2.51 -14.28 1.73
N ALA A 64 2.52 -15.56 2.08
CA ALA A 64 1.46 -16.51 1.81
C ALA A 64 0.66 -16.81 3.07
N LEU A 65 -0.65 -16.87 2.90
CA LEU A 65 -1.61 -17.39 3.87
C LEU A 65 -2.13 -18.72 3.34
N ILE A 66 -1.86 -19.81 4.04
CA ILE A 66 -2.17 -21.18 3.61
C ILE A 66 -3.23 -21.75 4.54
N PHE A 67 -4.35 -22.16 3.99
CA PHE A 67 -5.50 -22.68 4.75
C PHE A 67 -5.50 -24.21 4.76
N ALA A 68 -6.14 -24.82 5.76
CA ALA A 68 -6.25 -26.28 5.89
C ALA A 68 -6.93 -26.94 4.68
N SER A 69 -7.76 -26.19 3.95
CA SER A 69 -8.42 -26.62 2.72
C SER A 69 -7.47 -26.77 1.51
N GLY A 70 -6.22 -26.36 1.63
CA GLY A 70 -5.27 -26.29 0.50
C GLY A 70 -5.39 -25.00 -0.30
N LYS A 71 -6.33 -24.10 0.02
CA LYS A 71 -6.34 -22.77 -0.57
C LYS A 71 -5.14 -21.97 -0.05
N MET A 72 -4.45 -21.27 -0.94
CA MET A 72 -3.36 -20.37 -0.60
C MET A 72 -3.60 -18.98 -1.19
N VAL A 73 -3.39 -17.94 -0.39
CA VAL A 73 -3.40 -16.53 -0.80
C VAL A 73 -1.97 -16.02 -0.76
N CYS A 74 -1.48 -15.42 -1.84
CA CYS A 74 -0.15 -14.82 -1.95
C CYS A 74 -0.26 -13.31 -2.12
N THR A 75 0.52 -12.55 -1.33
CA THR A 75 0.51 -11.07 -1.28
C THR A 75 1.92 -10.50 -1.27
N GLY A 76 2.08 -9.25 -1.69
CA GLY A 76 3.34 -8.48 -1.62
C GLY A 76 4.13 -8.40 -2.93
N ALA A 77 3.70 -9.08 -3.99
CA ALA A 77 4.38 -9.05 -5.28
C ALA A 77 4.12 -7.75 -6.03
N LYS A 78 5.12 -7.23 -6.75
CA LYS A 78 5.00 -6.00 -7.56
C LYS A 78 4.64 -6.27 -9.03
N SER A 79 4.69 -7.52 -9.47
CA SER A 79 4.25 -7.94 -10.81
C SER A 79 3.52 -9.27 -10.77
N GLU A 80 2.68 -9.53 -11.78
CA GLU A 80 1.91 -10.78 -11.83
C GLU A 80 2.83 -11.99 -11.96
N GLN A 81 3.91 -11.83 -12.73
CA GLN A 81 4.95 -12.85 -12.90
C GLN A 81 5.63 -13.16 -11.57
N GLN A 82 6.01 -12.14 -10.80
CA GLN A 82 6.56 -12.33 -9.45
C GLN A 82 5.55 -13.00 -8.52
N SER A 83 4.27 -12.63 -8.59
CA SER A 83 3.21 -13.26 -7.79
C SER A 83 3.07 -14.74 -8.10
N LYS A 84 3.08 -15.11 -9.40
CA LYS A 84 3.02 -16.50 -9.85
C LYS A 84 4.27 -17.28 -9.45
N LEU A 85 5.45 -16.69 -9.58
CA LEU A 85 6.71 -17.30 -9.16
C LEU A 85 6.73 -17.56 -7.65
N ALA A 86 6.36 -16.58 -6.83
CA ALA A 86 6.27 -16.71 -5.39
C ALA A 86 5.28 -17.81 -4.98
N ALA A 87 4.08 -17.82 -5.57
CA ALA A 87 3.08 -18.86 -5.32
C ALA A 87 3.61 -20.27 -5.66
N ARG A 88 4.38 -20.42 -6.75
CA ARG A 88 5.03 -21.70 -7.09
C ARG A 88 6.12 -22.09 -6.08
N LYS A 89 6.91 -21.13 -5.60
CA LYS A 89 7.91 -21.37 -4.54
C LYS A 89 7.25 -21.88 -3.26
N TYR A 90 6.13 -21.26 -2.84
CA TYR A 90 5.37 -21.73 -1.69
C TYR A 90 4.81 -23.14 -1.87
N ALA A 91 4.19 -23.43 -3.02
CA ALA A 91 3.71 -24.78 -3.33
C ALA A 91 4.85 -25.83 -3.26
N ARG A 92 6.05 -25.47 -3.74
CA ARG A 92 7.23 -26.34 -3.66
C ARG A 92 7.72 -26.56 -2.24
N ILE A 93 7.65 -25.55 -1.36
CA ILE A 93 7.97 -25.70 0.07
C ILE A 93 7.01 -26.70 0.71
N ILE A 94 5.71 -26.58 0.44
CA ILE A 94 4.69 -27.52 0.95
C ILE A 94 4.94 -28.96 0.46
N GLN A 95 5.33 -29.13 -0.81
CA GLN A 95 5.73 -30.44 -1.34
C GLN A 95 6.94 -31.03 -0.58
N LYS A 96 7.95 -30.20 -0.27
CA LYS A 96 9.13 -30.64 0.49
C LYS A 96 8.81 -31.01 1.94
N LEU A 97 7.73 -30.49 2.50
CA LEU A 97 7.23 -30.87 3.83
C LEU A 97 6.44 -32.19 3.82
N GLY A 98 6.33 -32.87 2.67
CA GLY A 98 5.68 -34.19 2.54
C GLY A 98 4.21 -34.15 2.16
N PHE A 99 3.64 -32.97 1.87
CA PHE A 99 2.25 -32.85 1.42
C PHE A 99 2.15 -32.96 -0.12
N PRO A 100 1.16 -33.68 -0.67
CA PRO A 100 1.00 -33.86 -2.11
C PRO A 100 0.37 -32.62 -2.79
N ALA A 101 0.97 -31.45 -2.57
CA ALA A 101 0.46 -30.18 -3.10
C ALA A 101 0.63 -30.07 -4.62
N LYS A 102 -0.41 -29.59 -5.29
CA LYS A 102 -0.44 -29.25 -6.72
C LYS A 102 -0.50 -27.73 -6.91
N PHE A 103 -0.38 -27.26 -8.15
CA PHE A 103 -0.52 -25.85 -8.47
C PHE A 103 -1.68 -25.67 -9.44
N LYS A 104 -2.89 -25.50 -8.91
CA LYS A 104 -4.14 -25.37 -9.69
C LYS A 104 -4.79 -24.01 -9.48
N ASP A 105 -5.55 -23.55 -10.47
CA ASP A 105 -6.42 -22.37 -10.39
C ASP A 105 -5.73 -21.08 -9.92
N PHE A 106 -4.49 -20.85 -10.39
CA PHE A 106 -3.81 -19.60 -10.10
C PHE A 106 -4.60 -18.42 -10.69
N LYS A 107 -5.00 -17.49 -9.83
CA LYS A 107 -5.81 -16.33 -10.20
C LYS A 107 -5.35 -15.09 -9.47
N VAL A 108 -5.18 -13.99 -10.19
CA VAL A 108 -5.03 -12.66 -9.60
C VAL A 108 -6.40 -12.20 -9.11
N GLN A 109 -6.48 -11.91 -7.81
CA GLN A 109 -7.72 -11.50 -7.15
C GLN A 109 -7.83 -9.98 -7.06
N ASN A 110 -6.72 -9.31 -6.76
CA ASN A 110 -6.68 -7.87 -6.61
C ASN A 110 -5.31 -7.32 -7.02
N ILE A 111 -5.34 -6.14 -7.61
CA ILE A 111 -4.17 -5.35 -7.93
C ILE A 111 -4.33 -3.98 -7.26
N VAL A 112 -3.26 -3.53 -6.61
CA VAL A 112 -3.18 -2.20 -6.01
C VAL A 112 -2.19 -1.37 -6.80
N GLY A 113 -2.66 -0.25 -7.31
CA GLY A 113 -1.86 0.74 -8.02
C GLY A 113 -1.73 2.03 -7.23
N SER A 114 -0.70 2.80 -7.53
CA SER A 114 -0.62 4.20 -7.11
C SER A 114 -0.16 5.10 -8.23
N CYS A 115 -0.65 6.32 -8.25
CA CYS A 115 -0.22 7.36 -9.16
C CYS A 115 -0.20 8.71 -8.44
N ASP A 116 0.37 9.71 -9.10
CA ASP A 116 0.51 11.06 -8.57
C ASP A 116 0.20 12.05 -9.68
N VAL A 117 -0.86 12.84 -9.51
CA VAL A 117 -1.28 13.85 -10.51
C VAL A 117 -0.45 15.13 -10.45
N LYS A 118 0.48 15.25 -9.50
CA LYS A 118 1.45 16.37 -9.38
C LYS A 118 0.82 17.74 -9.09
N PHE A 119 -0.42 17.78 -8.61
CA PHE A 119 -1.04 19.00 -8.12
C PHE A 119 -1.96 18.72 -6.91
N PRO A 120 -2.11 19.70 -6.00
CA PRO A 120 -3.00 19.56 -4.85
C PRO A 120 -4.48 19.64 -5.25
N ILE A 121 -5.33 18.86 -4.56
CA ILE A 121 -6.76 18.69 -4.88
C ILE A 121 -7.62 19.21 -3.71
N ARG A 122 -8.71 19.92 -4.03
CA ARG A 122 -9.75 20.35 -3.07
C ARG A 122 -10.76 19.24 -2.83
N LEU A 123 -10.47 18.37 -1.86
CA LEU A 123 -11.28 17.19 -1.55
C LEU A 123 -12.69 17.54 -1.06
N GLU A 124 -12.87 18.65 -0.34
CA GLU A 124 -14.17 19.10 0.15
C GLU A 124 -15.12 19.40 -1.01
N GLY A 125 -14.60 20.10 -2.04
CA GLY A 125 -15.36 20.41 -3.25
C GLY A 125 -15.69 19.15 -4.06
N LEU A 126 -14.72 18.24 -4.19
CA LEU A 126 -14.92 16.97 -4.87
C LEU A 126 -15.97 16.11 -4.16
N ALA A 127 -15.92 16.02 -2.83
CA ALA A 127 -16.89 15.29 -2.03
C ALA A 127 -18.31 15.88 -2.15
N TYR A 128 -18.43 17.21 -2.16
CA TYR A 128 -19.70 17.89 -2.33
C TYR A 128 -20.31 17.61 -3.71
N SER A 129 -19.54 17.80 -4.78
CA SER A 129 -20.03 17.61 -6.16
C SER A 129 -20.25 16.13 -6.53
N HIS A 130 -19.44 15.21 -5.99
CA HIS A 130 -19.51 13.77 -6.28
C HIS A 130 -19.96 12.95 -5.06
N GLY A 131 -20.85 13.48 -4.22
CA GLY A 131 -21.26 12.86 -2.96
C GLY A 131 -21.83 11.45 -3.10
N ALA A 132 -22.50 11.13 -4.20
CA ALA A 132 -23.03 9.79 -4.47
C ALA A 132 -21.93 8.71 -4.64
N PHE A 133 -20.71 9.11 -4.95
CA PHE A 133 -19.56 8.22 -5.19
C PHE A 133 -18.44 8.43 -4.18
N SER A 134 -18.50 9.51 -3.38
CA SER A 134 -17.41 9.98 -2.55
C SER A 134 -17.76 9.89 -1.07
N SER A 135 -16.79 9.51 -0.25
CA SER A 135 -16.89 9.61 1.21
C SER A 135 -15.63 10.30 1.72
N TYR A 136 -15.81 11.44 2.39
CA TYR A 136 -14.71 12.23 2.91
C TYR A 136 -15.02 12.71 4.33
N GLU A 137 -14.35 12.10 5.29
CA GLU A 137 -14.48 12.36 6.72
C GLU A 137 -13.07 12.54 7.29
N PRO A 138 -12.48 13.75 7.22
CA PRO A 138 -11.07 13.98 7.54
C PRO A 138 -10.67 13.59 8.98
N GLU A 139 -11.63 13.63 9.91
CA GLU A 139 -11.46 13.19 11.30
C GLU A 139 -11.26 11.67 11.42
N LEU A 140 -11.81 10.89 10.48
CA LEU A 140 -11.72 9.43 10.47
C LEU A 140 -10.61 8.92 9.53
N PHE A 141 -10.46 9.56 8.37
CA PHE A 141 -9.48 9.17 7.36
C PHE A 141 -9.03 10.38 6.52
N PRO A 142 -7.71 10.62 6.35
CA PRO A 142 -7.20 11.83 5.71
C PRO A 142 -7.41 11.91 4.18
N GLY A 143 -7.87 10.84 3.53
CA GLY A 143 -8.12 10.80 2.09
C GLY A 143 -9.62 10.73 1.76
N LEU A 144 -9.97 11.10 0.53
CA LEU A 144 -11.31 10.90 -0.02
C LEU A 144 -11.41 9.49 -0.61
N ILE A 145 -12.45 8.75 -0.25
CA ILE A 145 -12.77 7.43 -0.80
C ILE A 145 -13.71 7.64 -1.98
N TYR A 146 -13.25 7.38 -3.20
CA TYR A 146 -14.05 7.47 -4.42
C TYR A 146 -14.38 6.08 -4.96
N ARG A 147 -15.67 5.76 -5.07
CA ARG A 147 -16.18 4.46 -5.54
C ARG A 147 -16.62 4.58 -7.00
N MET A 148 -15.74 4.20 -7.91
CA MET A 148 -16.06 4.17 -9.34
C MET A 148 -16.91 2.94 -9.66
N LYS A 149 -17.99 3.13 -10.45
CA LYS A 149 -18.87 2.03 -10.85
C LYS A 149 -18.30 1.22 -12.02
N GLN A 150 -17.67 1.88 -12.98
CA GLN A 150 -17.15 1.24 -14.20
C GLN A 150 -15.77 1.81 -14.58
N PRO A 151 -14.68 1.01 -14.43
CA PRO A 151 -14.63 -0.30 -13.77
C PRO A 151 -14.95 -0.19 -12.28
N LYS A 152 -15.37 -1.31 -11.66
CA LYS A 152 -15.71 -1.37 -10.23
C LYS A 152 -14.44 -1.34 -9.38
N ILE A 153 -13.94 -0.13 -9.10
CA ILE A 153 -12.72 0.10 -8.32
C ILE A 153 -12.96 1.15 -7.22
N VAL A 154 -12.04 1.18 -6.26
CA VAL A 154 -12.01 2.20 -5.21
C VAL A 154 -10.71 2.99 -5.32
N LEU A 155 -10.83 4.30 -5.35
CA LEU A 155 -9.70 5.22 -5.34
C LEU A 155 -9.63 5.90 -3.96
N LEU A 156 -8.42 5.99 -3.42
CA LEU A 156 -8.12 6.80 -2.24
C LEU A 156 -7.35 8.02 -2.73
N ILE A 157 -8.00 9.17 -2.71
CA ILE A 157 -7.47 10.43 -3.25
C ILE A 157 -7.01 11.30 -2.08
N PHE A 158 -5.75 11.72 -2.09
CA PHE A 158 -5.17 12.56 -1.06
C PHE A 158 -5.07 14.01 -1.52
N VAL A 159 -5.10 14.95 -0.56
CA VAL A 159 -4.97 16.41 -0.81
C VAL A 159 -3.70 16.73 -1.62
N SER A 160 -2.64 15.93 -1.46
CA SER A 160 -1.37 16.08 -2.17
C SER A 160 -1.41 15.77 -3.67
N GLY A 161 -2.48 15.16 -4.18
CA GLY A 161 -2.55 14.64 -5.55
C GLY A 161 -2.06 13.20 -5.70
N LYS A 162 -1.60 12.58 -4.62
CA LYS A 162 -1.34 11.13 -4.61
C LYS A 162 -2.66 10.36 -4.60
N ILE A 163 -2.70 9.27 -5.35
CA ILE A 163 -3.89 8.43 -5.50
C ILE A 163 -3.49 6.97 -5.37
N VAL A 164 -4.27 6.22 -4.60
CA VAL A 164 -4.16 4.76 -4.51
C VAL A 164 -5.39 4.13 -5.14
N LEU A 165 -5.20 3.22 -6.09
CA LEU A 165 -6.27 2.46 -6.74
C LEU A 165 -6.27 1.04 -6.17
N THR A 166 -7.42 0.55 -5.73
CA THR A 166 -7.61 -0.80 -5.23
C THR A 166 -8.91 -1.42 -5.75
N GLY A 167 -8.99 -2.75 -5.73
CA GLY A 167 -10.10 -3.51 -6.32
C GLY A 167 -9.93 -3.74 -7.83
N ALA A 168 -8.80 -3.31 -8.40
CA ALA A 168 -8.51 -3.45 -9.82
C ALA A 168 -8.17 -4.91 -10.16
N LYS A 169 -8.64 -5.35 -11.33
CA LYS A 169 -8.14 -6.53 -12.03
C LYS A 169 -7.22 -6.08 -13.17
N ARG A 170 -6.81 -7.02 -14.03
CA ARG A 170 -5.96 -6.75 -15.20
C ARG A 170 -6.54 -5.62 -16.05
N GLY A 171 -5.72 -4.60 -16.34
CA GLY A 171 -6.10 -3.47 -17.19
C GLY A 171 -6.88 -2.35 -16.48
N ASP A 172 -7.50 -2.63 -15.32
CA ASP A 172 -8.34 -1.63 -14.63
C ASP A 172 -7.53 -0.46 -14.05
N LEU A 173 -6.21 -0.58 -13.89
CA LEU A 173 -5.38 0.51 -13.37
C LEU A 173 -5.43 1.76 -14.26
N TYR A 174 -5.66 1.59 -15.56
CA TYR A 174 -5.74 2.69 -16.52
C TYR A 174 -7.06 3.48 -16.43
N SER A 175 -7.97 3.10 -15.52
CA SER A 175 -9.15 3.90 -15.18
C SER A 175 -8.83 5.24 -14.51
N ILE A 176 -7.56 5.52 -14.20
CA ILE A 176 -7.11 6.86 -13.81
C ILE A 176 -7.50 7.92 -14.85
N GLU A 177 -7.55 7.55 -16.12
CA GLU A 177 -7.94 8.43 -17.23
C GLU A 177 -9.40 8.92 -17.10
N ASN A 178 -10.28 8.11 -16.50
CA ASN A 178 -11.69 8.48 -16.31
C ASN A 178 -11.88 9.55 -15.24
N ILE A 179 -11.03 9.54 -14.21
CA ILE A 179 -11.15 10.48 -13.08
C ILE A 179 -10.26 11.70 -13.27
N TYR A 180 -9.19 11.62 -14.07
CA TYR A 180 -8.24 12.71 -14.25
C TYR A 180 -8.86 14.07 -14.65
N PRO A 181 -9.85 14.15 -15.56
CA PRO A 181 -10.53 15.41 -15.88
C PRO A 181 -11.23 16.00 -14.65
N VAL A 182 -11.95 15.17 -13.90
CA VAL A 182 -12.63 15.56 -12.66
C VAL A 182 -11.62 16.10 -11.65
N LEU A 183 -10.49 15.43 -11.44
CA LEU A 183 -9.47 15.90 -10.49
C LEU A 183 -8.88 17.26 -10.90
N THR A 184 -8.78 17.51 -12.20
CA THR A 184 -8.26 18.77 -12.74
C THR A 184 -9.19 19.94 -12.42
N GLU A 185 -10.52 19.74 -12.43
CA GLU A 185 -11.51 20.76 -12.04
C GLU A 185 -11.37 21.17 -10.57
N PHE A 186 -10.99 20.25 -9.69
CA PHE A 186 -10.78 20.52 -8.26
C PHE A 186 -9.32 20.83 -7.90
N ARG A 187 -8.47 21.16 -8.87
CA ARG A 187 -7.10 21.58 -8.62
C ARG A 187 -7.09 22.86 -7.77
N LYS A 188 -6.40 22.84 -6.63
CA LYS A 188 -6.19 24.06 -5.84
C LYS A 188 -5.26 25.00 -6.62
N SER A 189 -5.68 26.25 -6.83
CA SER A 189 -4.81 27.29 -7.37
C SER A 189 -3.57 27.42 -6.51
N GLN A 190 -2.41 27.09 -7.06
CA GLN A 190 -1.12 27.28 -6.39
C GLN A 190 -0.74 28.75 -6.21
N GLN A 191 -1.57 29.69 -6.70
CA GLN A 191 -1.30 31.12 -6.66
C GLN A 191 -0.98 31.60 -5.24
N TRP A 192 -1.61 31.10 -4.17
CA TRP A 192 -1.24 31.55 -2.83
C TRP A 192 0.09 31.00 -2.31
N TYR A 193 0.45 29.74 -2.58
CA TYR A 193 1.74 29.19 -2.13
C TYR A 193 2.92 29.76 -2.93
N ALA A 194 2.76 29.96 -4.24
CA ALA A 194 3.76 30.60 -5.08
C ALA A 194 3.89 32.11 -4.77
N PHE A 195 2.78 32.80 -4.47
CA PHE A 195 2.80 34.20 -4.05
C PHE A 195 3.45 34.39 -2.68
N LEU A 196 3.14 33.52 -1.70
CA LEU A 196 3.77 33.55 -0.36
C LEU A 196 5.28 33.24 -0.42
N PHE A 197 5.71 32.33 -1.30
CA PHE A 197 7.13 32.08 -1.56
C PHE A 197 7.80 33.24 -2.31
N ARG A 198 7.13 33.82 -3.31
CA ARG A 198 7.66 34.91 -4.15
C ARG A 198 7.73 36.25 -3.41
N HIS A 199 6.90 36.46 -2.39
CA HIS A 199 6.91 37.64 -1.52
C HIS A 199 7.59 37.41 -0.17
N GLY A 200 8.31 36.30 0.02
CA GLY A 200 9.19 36.09 1.19
C GLY A 200 8.46 35.95 2.53
N ILE A 201 7.16 35.60 2.53
CA ILE A 201 6.37 35.45 3.76
C ILE A 201 6.68 34.11 4.46
N PHE A 202 7.41 33.20 3.80
CA PHE A 202 8.03 32.02 4.40
C PHE A 202 9.53 31.96 4.05
N SER A 203 10.39 32.01 5.07
CA SER A 203 11.82 31.73 4.97
C SER A 203 12.06 30.23 4.79
N SER A 204 13.08 29.85 4.01
CA SER A 204 13.53 28.47 3.72
C SER A 204 14.11 27.71 4.93
N SER A 205 13.77 28.10 6.16
CA SER A 205 14.22 27.52 7.40
C SER A 205 13.03 27.08 8.27
N PHE A 206 12.22 26.16 7.76
CA PHE A 206 11.29 25.38 8.59
C PHE A 206 11.76 23.93 8.69
N THR A 207 12.94 23.76 9.30
CA THR A 207 13.26 22.51 10.00
C THR A 207 12.43 22.45 11.29
N ARG A 208 11.62 21.39 11.41
CA ARG A 208 11.08 20.80 12.65
C ARG A 208 10.87 21.75 13.86
N GLY A 209 9.59 21.98 14.17
CA GLY A 209 9.11 22.07 15.56
C GLY A 209 8.83 23.49 16.11
N SER A 210 7.71 23.59 16.83
CA SER A 210 7.27 24.71 17.69
C SER A 210 6.83 25.99 16.94
N MET A 211 5.85 26.80 17.33
CA MET A 211 4.82 26.81 18.36
C MET A 211 3.83 27.92 17.94
N PHE A 212 2.52 27.71 18.08
CA PHE A 212 1.56 28.83 18.11
C PHE A 212 1.81 29.71 19.36
N PRO A 213 1.31 30.95 19.41
CA PRO A 213 0.66 31.43 20.61
C PRO A 213 -0.83 31.70 20.39
N LEU A 214 -1.56 31.33 21.45
CA LEU A 214 -3.00 31.37 21.64
C LEU A 214 -3.55 32.78 21.85
N THR A 215 -4.78 32.98 21.40
CA THR A 215 -5.90 33.48 22.20
C THR A 215 -7.16 32.74 21.69
N SER A 216 -8.15 32.25 22.42
CA SER A 216 -8.38 31.87 23.83
C SER A 216 -9.84 31.39 23.86
N TYR A 217 -10.15 30.13 24.23
CA TYR A 217 -11.42 29.74 24.89
C TYR A 217 -11.36 28.29 25.43
N GLN A 218 -12.02 28.08 26.57
CA GLN A 218 -11.73 27.06 27.61
C GLN A 218 -12.33 25.64 27.41
N LYS A 219 -11.63 24.68 28.04
CA LYS A 219 -12.05 23.44 28.75
C LYS A 219 -12.82 22.34 27.99
N TYR A 220 -12.23 21.13 27.87
CA TYR A 220 -12.60 19.94 28.69
C TYR A 220 -11.70 18.70 28.45
N SER A 221 -11.30 18.08 29.58
CA SER A 221 -10.89 16.69 29.89
C SER A 221 -9.91 15.84 29.04
N LYS A 222 -8.98 15.23 29.79
CA LYS A 222 -7.89 14.31 29.42
C LYS A 222 -8.37 12.89 29.07
N LYS A 223 -7.71 12.23 28.11
CA LYS A 223 -7.36 10.79 28.19
C LYS A 223 -6.08 10.49 27.39
N LYS A 224 -5.08 9.93 28.08
CA LYS A 224 -3.75 9.49 27.58
C LYS A 224 -3.89 8.30 26.63
N VAL A 225 -3.13 8.30 25.53
CA VAL A 225 -2.47 7.09 24.99
C VAL A 225 -1.07 7.50 24.51
N SER A 226 -0.06 6.82 25.03
CA SER A 226 1.36 7.00 24.74
C SER A 226 1.81 6.08 23.60
N CYS A 227 2.42 6.63 22.55
CA CYS A 227 3.31 5.92 21.63
C CYS A 227 4.69 6.60 21.70
N ILE A 228 5.74 5.82 21.99
CA ILE A 228 7.14 6.24 21.93
C ILE A 228 7.77 5.55 20.72
N GLU A 229 8.25 6.36 19.76
CA GLU A 229 9.21 5.95 18.72
C GLU A 229 10.63 6.23 19.23
N VAL A 230 11.56 5.31 19.00
CA VAL A 230 13.01 5.51 19.21
C VAL A 230 13.73 5.16 17.92
N LEU A 231 14.57 6.08 17.42
CA LEU A 231 15.56 5.90 16.35
C LEU A 231 16.99 5.83 16.95
N PRO A 232 18.01 5.36 16.18
CA PRO A 232 19.14 4.60 16.73
C PRO A 232 20.48 5.37 16.89
N SER A 233 21.42 4.64 17.51
CA SER A 233 22.90 4.74 17.59
C SER A 233 23.54 5.67 18.63
N CYS A 234 24.13 5.08 19.68
CA CYS A 234 25.59 4.92 19.84
C CYS A 234 26.01 4.34 21.22
N LEU A 235 26.94 3.37 21.18
CA LEU A 235 28.02 3.03 22.15
C LEU A 235 27.69 2.36 23.52
N ASP A 236 27.98 1.03 23.57
CA ASP A 236 28.65 0.24 24.65
C ASP A 236 28.05 0.15 26.08
N PRO A 237 28.49 -0.80 26.95
CA PRO A 237 27.98 -2.17 27.03
C PRO A 237 27.39 -2.50 28.42
N CYS A 238 26.84 -3.70 28.58
CA CYS A 238 26.36 -4.30 29.84
C CYS A 238 24.94 -3.87 30.27
N TRP A 239 23.96 -4.75 30.09
CA TRP A 239 23.19 -5.35 31.18
C TRP A 239 22.25 -6.44 30.62
N LEU A 240 22.53 -7.66 31.08
CA LEU A 240 21.72 -8.86 30.97
C LEU A 240 20.31 -8.63 31.58
N HIS A 241 19.24 -9.11 30.90
CA HIS A 241 18.42 -10.28 31.30
C HIS A 241 16.99 -10.24 30.70
N LEU A 242 16.67 -11.35 30.01
CA LEU A 242 15.36 -11.96 29.71
C LEU A 242 14.22 -11.15 29.06
N LYS A 243 13.93 -11.53 27.80
CA LYS A 243 12.75 -12.38 27.50
C LYS A 243 12.92 -13.17 26.19
N LYS A 244 13.01 -14.50 26.34
CA LYS A 244 12.66 -15.54 25.33
C LYS A 244 11.29 -15.18 24.70
N SER A 245 10.92 -15.42 23.45
CA SER A 245 11.26 -16.44 22.45
C SER A 245 10.45 -16.15 21.17
N ARG A 246 10.99 -16.48 19.98
CA ARG A 246 10.35 -17.23 18.87
C ARG A 246 11.30 -17.25 17.65
N PRO A 247 11.61 -18.42 17.06
CA PRO A 247 12.47 -18.50 15.89
C PRO A 247 11.65 -18.21 14.62
N CYS A 248 12.02 -17.15 13.91
CA CYS A 248 11.77 -17.08 12.48
C CYS A 248 12.70 -18.09 11.81
N ILE A 249 12.15 -19.21 11.34
CA ILE A 249 12.91 -20.12 10.49
C ILE A 249 13.08 -19.42 9.14
N SER A 250 14.29 -18.90 8.91
CA SER A 250 14.75 -18.43 7.61
C SER A 250 15.17 -19.62 6.78
N PHE A 251 14.49 -19.85 5.66
CA PHE A 251 15.00 -20.60 4.52
C PHE A 251 15.47 -19.62 3.44
#